data_AF-A0A968ATR1-F1
#
_entry.id   AF-A0A968ATR1-F1
#
_cell.length_a   1.000
_cell.length_b   1.000
_cell.length_c   1.000
_cell.angle_alpha   90.00
_cell.angle_beta   90.00
_cell.angle_gamma   90.00
#
_symmetry.space_group_name_H-M   'P 1'
#
loop_
_entity.id
_entity.type
_entity.pdbx_description
1 polymer ?
#
loop_
_entity_poly.entity_id
_entity_poly.type
_entity_poly.pdbx_seq_one_letter_code
_entity_poly.pdbx_strand_id
1 'polypeptide(L)'
;RRALKGVNPLQHDQCVPASRRPAPTPHQTLQDEARVRDDMFSDAYDPAELETGEETVFVRPGLQKRLIRKLRRGQFAVNAELDLHGKTVS
;
A
#
# COMPACT_ATOMS: atom_id res chain seq x y z
N ARG A 1 70.22 15.50 18.59
CA ARG A 1 69.37 15.06 17.44
C ARG A 1 70.15 14.06 16.57
N ARG A 2 70.19 12.77 16.93
CA ARG A 2 70.87 11.71 16.16
C ARG A 2 69.94 10.55 15.75
N ALA A 3 68.67 10.59 16.18
CA ALA A 3 67.74 9.46 16.10
C ALA A 3 66.88 9.39 14.82
N LEU A 4 67.09 10.28 13.84
CA LEU A 4 66.23 10.40 12.65
C LEU A 4 67.00 10.29 11.33
N LYS A 5 68.25 9.80 11.35
CA LYS A 5 69.08 9.74 10.14
C LYS A 5 68.76 8.46 9.36
N GLY A 6 68.06 8.61 8.22
CA GLY A 6 67.78 7.51 7.28
C GLY A 6 66.31 7.10 7.11
N VAL A 7 65.36 7.82 7.72
CA VAL A 7 63.93 7.58 7.50
C VAL A 7 63.42 8.43 6.35
N ASN A 8 62.89 7.77 5.31
CA ASN A 8 62.11 8.43 4.27
C ASN A 8 60.65 8.54 4.73
N PRO A 9 60.07 9.75 4.79
CA PRO A 9 58.66 9.89 5.14
C PRO A 9 57.80 9.25 4.05
N LEU A 10 56.89 8.36 4.47
CA LEU A 10 55.85 7.81 3.60
C LEU A 10 54.91 8.94 3.21
N GLN A 11 55.00 9.40 1.96
CA GLN A 11 54.01 10.30 1.40
C GLN A 11 52.76 9.49 1.07
N HIS A 12 51.71 9.72 1.84
CA HIS A 12 50.41 9.10 1.65
C HIS A 12 49.36 10.19 1.47
N ASP A 13 49.20 10.64 0.23
CA ASP A 13 48.25 11.68 -0.18
C ASP A 13 46.91 11.10 -0.69
N GLN A 14 46.67 9.81 -0.49
CA GLN A 14 45.46 9.15 -0.99
C GLN A 14 44.49 8.86 0.15
N CYS A 15 43.54 9.78 0.36
CA CYS A 15 42.34 9.50 1.14
C CYS A 15 41.26 8.93 0.20
N VAL A 16 40.74 7.74 0.49
CA VAL A 16 39.58 7.21 -0.23
C VAL A 16 38.36 8.07 0.17
N PRO A 17 37.74 8.82 -0.75
CA PRO A 17 36.59 9.64 -0.39
C PRO A 17 35.45 8.72 0.07
N ALA A 18 34.87 9.02 1.23
CA ALA A 18 33.72 8.29 1.73
C ALA A 18 32.57 8.43 0.71
N SER A 19 32.17 7.32 0.09
CA SER A 19 31.00 7.31 -0.79
C SER A 19 29.76 7.71 0.00
N ARG A 20 28.87 8.49 -0.63
CA ARG A 20 27.60 8.87 -0.01
C ARG A 20 26.81 7.60 0.27
N ARG A 21 26.45 7.38 1.54
CA ARG A 21 25.57 6.28 1.91
C ARG A 21 24.21 6.46 1.21
N PRO A 22 23.61 5.39 0.70
CA PRO A 22 22.26 5.47 0.14
C PRO A 22 21.30 5.98 1.22
N ALA A 23 20.26 6.69 0.78
CA ALA A 23 19.19 7.10 1.66
C ALA A 23 18.54 5.87 2.32
N PRO A 24 18.12 5.95 3.59
CA PRO A 24 17.44 4.84 4.26
C PRO A 24 16.10 4.56 3.58
N THR A 25 15.82 3.28 3.33
CA THR A 25 14.53 2.82 2.82
C THR A 25 13.57 2.56 3.99
N PRO A 26 12.35 3.16 4.00
CA PRO A 26 11.38 2.97 5.08
C PRO A 26 10.63 1.62 4.93
N HIS A 27 11.33 0.52 5.20
CA HIS A 27 10.78 -0.83 5.03
C HIS A 27 9.50 -1.08 5.83
N GLN A 28 9.39 -0.55 7.05
CA GLN A 28 8.20 -0.72 7.89
C GLN A 28 6.97 -0.04 7.26
N THR A 29 7.10 1.22 6.83
CA THR A 29 6.01 1.97 6.19
C THR A 29 5.51 1.26 4.93
N LEU A 30 6.43 0.76 4.10
CA LEU A 30 6.07 0.01 2.89
C LEU A 30 5.33 -1.30 3.21
N GLN A 31 5.72 -1.99 4.28
CA GLN A 31 5.03 -3.20 4.74
C GLN A 31 3.65 -2.88 5.31
N ASP A 32 3.53 -1.80 6.08
CA ASP A 32 2.25 -1.35 6.66
C ASP A 32 1.28 -0.94 5.54
N GLU A 33 1.72 -0.16 4.55
CA GLU A 33 0.92 0.19 3.38
C GLU A 33 0.48 -1.03 2.55
N ALA A 34 1.33 -2.05 2.45
CA ALA A 34 0.98 -3.30 1.77
C ALA A 34 -0.11 -4.08 2.51
N ARG A 35 -0.04 -4.14 3.86
CA ARG A 35 -1.02 -4.85 4.70
C ARG A 35 -2.39 -4.19 4.74
N VAL A 36 -2.49 -2.87 4.55
CA VAL A 36 -3.78 -2.16 4.54
C VAL A 36 -4.76 -2.77 3.53
N ARG A 37 -4.28 -3.23 2.37
CA ARG A 37 -5.15 -3.89 1.38
C ARG A 37 -5.78 -5.17 1.96
N ASP A 38 -4.97 -5.99 2.61
CA ASP A 38 -5.40 -7.27 3.17
C ASP A 38 -6.31 -7.06 4.39
N ASP A 39 -5.98 -6.09 5.24
CA ASP A 39 -6.77 -5.71 6.42
C ASP A 39 -8.10 -5.04 6.05
N MET A 40 -8.20 -4.33 4.92
CA MET A 40 -9.45 -3.69 4.47
C MET A 40 -10.54 -4.69 4.06
N PHE A 41 -10.17 -5.93 3.72
CA PHE A 41 -11.10 -7.00 3.38
C PHE A 41 -11.30 -8.01 4.52
N SER A 42 -11.06 -7.60 5.78
CA SER A 42 -10.98 -8.52 6.94
C SER A 42 -12.26 -9.29 7.29
N ASP A 43 -13.41 -8.99 6.69
CA ASP A 43 -14.57 -9.85 6.88
C ASP A 43 -14.36 -11.13 6.07
N ALA A 44 -14.42 -12.27 6.76
CA ALA A 44 -14.46 -13.56 6.12
C ALA A 44 -15.69 -13.58 5.18
N TYR A 45 -15.44 -13.48 3.89
CA TYR A 45 -16.48 -13.60 2.88
C TYR A 45 -17.00 -15.04 2.90
N ASP A 46 -18.17 -15.26 3.51
CA ASP A 46 -18.89 -16.53 3.45
C ASP A 46 -19.99 -16.44 2.37
N PRO A 47 -19.85 -17.15 1.23
CA PRO A 47 -20.88 -17.20 0.20
C PRO A 47 -22.23 -17.70 0.72
N ALA A 48 -22.26 -18.46 1.81
CA ALA A 48 -23.50 -18.97 2.40
C ALA A 48 -24.35 -17.85 3.04
N GLU A 49 -23.74 -16.72 3.43
CA GLU A 49 -24.48 -15.54 3.91
C GLU A 49 -25.27 -14.85 2.78
N LEU A 50 -24.85 -15.03 1.53
CA LEU A 50 -25.47 -14.47 0.33
C LEU A 50 -26.59 -15.36 -0.25
N GLU A 51 -26.68 -16.63 0.13
CA GLU A 51 -27.72 -17.56 -0.35
C GLU A 51 -29.13 -17.24 0.16
N THR A 52 -29.24 -16.35 1.14
CA THR A 52 -30.54 -15.79 1.50
C THR A 52 -30.91 -14.77 0.43
N GLY A 53 -31.88 -15.10 -0.44
CA GLY A 53 -32.31 -14.30 -1.60
C GLY A 53 -32.93 -12.93 -1.29
N GLU A 54 -32.47 -12.26 -0.24
CA GLU A 54 -32.76 -10.88 0.12
C GLU A 54 -31.77 -9.96 -0.60
N GLU A 55 -32.27 -8.88 -1.23
CA GLU A 55 -31.38 -7.84 -1.79
C GLU A 55 -30.47 -7.31 -0.68
N THR A 56 -29.15 -7.54 -0.78
CA THR A 56 -28.16 -6.95 0.14
C THR A 56 -28.07 -5.45 -0.12
N VAL A 57 -28.94 -4.67 0.53
CA VAL A 57 -28.95 -3.20 0.42
C VAL A 57 -28.24 -2.60 1.63
N PHE A 58 -27.01 -2.16 1.42
CA PHE A 58 -26.29 -1.34 2.38
C PHE A 58 -26.50 0.16 2.10
N VAL A 59 -26.89 0.92 3.12
CA VAL A 59 -26.96 2.39 3.06
C VAL A 59 -26.26 2.98 4.25
N ARG A 60 -25.20 3.75 4.01
CA ARG A 60 -24.47 4.45 5.07
C ARG A 60 -25.39 5.44 5.80
N PRO A 61 -25.40 5.47 7.15
CA PRO A 61 -26.14 6.46 7.91
C PRO A 61 -25.79 7.90 7.50
N GLY A 62 -26.79 8.79 7.50
CA GLY A 62 -26.62 10.19 7.09
C GLY A 62 -26.80 10.46 5.59
N LEU A 63 -26.93 9.44 4.74
CA LEU A 63 -27.26 9.63 3.33
C LEU A 63 -28.75 9.95 3.13
N GLN A 64 -29.02 10.87 2.20
CA GLN A 64 -30.38 11.22 1.83
C GLN A 64 -31.07 10.07 1.08
N LYS A 65 -32.29 9.68 1.52
CA LYS A 65 -33.11 8.65 0.86
C LYS A 65 -33.32 8.89 -0.65
N ARG A 66 -33.31 10.15 -1.08
CA ARG A 66 -33.44 10.53 -2.51
C ARG A 66 -32.28 9.99 -3.36
N LEU A 67 -31.06 9.91 -2.81
CA LEU A 67 -29.90 9.40 -3.54
C LEU A 67 -30.07 7.92 -3.88
N ILE A 68 -30.48 7.10 -2.91
CA ILE A 68 -30.73 5.67 -3.11
C ILE A 68 -31.85 5.43 -4.13
N ARG A 69 -32.93 6.24 -4.07
CA ARG A 69 -34.02 6.17 -5.06
C ARG A 69 -33.55 6.50 -6.48
N LYS A 70 -32.64 7.47 -6.64
CA LYS A 70 -32.06 7.81 -7.94
C LYS A 70 -31.16 6.69 -8.47
N LEU A 71 -30.34 6.10 -7.60
CA LEU A 71 -29.50 4.93 -7.93
C LEU A 71 -30.34 3.76 -8.43
N ARG A 72 -31.38 3.34 -7.68
CA ARG A 72 -32.28 2.24 -8.08
C ARG A 72 -33.05 2.49 -9.39
N ARG A 73 -33.25 3.76 -9.76
CA ARG A 73 -33.94 4.15 -11.00
C ARG A 73 -32.99 4.33 -12.20
N GLY A 74 -31.69 4.06 -12.04
CA GLY A 74 -30.71 4.26 -13.10
C GLY A 74 -30.51 5.73 -13.50
N GLN A 75 -30.76 6.66 -12.58
CA GLN A 75 -30.66 8.12 -12.86
C GLN A 75 -29.24 8.66 -12.69
N PHE A 76 -28.25 7.78 -12.47
CA PHE A 76 -26.83 8.10 -12.47
C PHE A 76 -26.18 7.42 -13.66
N ALA A 77 -25.30 8.14 -14.36
CA ALA A 77 -24.51 7.54 -15.43
C ALA A 77 -23.48 6.56 -14.83
N VAL A 78 -23.29 5.44 -15.53
CA VAL A 78 -22.23 4.48 -15.20
C VAL A 78 -20.93 5.00 -15.79
N ASN A 79 -19.95 5.26 -14.93
CA ASN A 79 -18.63 5.74 -15.35
C ASN A 79 -17.56 4.64 -15.34
N ALA A 80 -17.82 3.54 -14.66
CA ALA A 80 -16.93 2.40 -14.52
C ALA A 80 -17.74 1.13 -14.25
N GLU A 81 -17.23 0.01 -14.71
CA GLU A 81 -17.81 -1.33 -14.52
C GLU A 81 -16.69 -2.26 -14.02
N LEU A 82 -17.05 -3.17 -13.11
CA LEU A 82 -16.14 -4.16 -12.55
C LEU A 82 -16.75 -5.54 -12.74
N ASP A 83 -16.13 -6.35 -13.60
CA ASP A 83 -16.52 -7.74 -13.83
C ASP A 83 -15.77 -8.68 -12.87
N LEU A 84 -16.54 -9.35 -12.02
CA LEU A 84 -16.03 -10.31 -11.04
C LEU A 84 -16.30 -11.77 -11.43
N HIS A 85 -16.89 -12.03 -12.61
CA HIS A 85 -17.17 -13.40 -13.03
C HIS A 85 -15.88 -14.22 -13.17
N GLY A 86 -15.87 -15.40 -12.57
CA GLY A 86 -14.72 -16.31 -12.59
C GLY A 86 -13.49 -15.82 -11.80
N LYS A 87 -13.62 -14.78 -10.97
CA LYS A 87 -12.55 -14.36 -10.04
C LYS A 87 -12.68 -15.14 -8.73
N THR A 88 -11.56 -15.65 -8.24
CA THR A 88 -11.46 -16.32 -6.93
C THR A 88 -10.67 -15.44 -5.98
N VAL A 89 -11.09 -15.41 -4.71
CA VAL A 89 -10.30 -14.81 -3.63
C VAL A 89 -9.14 -15.77 -3.32
N SER A 90 -7.92 -15.24 -3.22
CA SER A 90 -6.70 -16.00 -2.89
C SER A 90 -6.30 -15.79 -1.44
#